data_AF-A0A916YCT0-F1
#
_entry.id   AF-A0A916YCT0-F1
#
_cell.length_a   1.000
_cell.length_b   1.000
_cell.length_c   1.000
_cell.angle_alpha   90.00
_cell.angle_beta   90.00
_cell.angle_gamma   90.00
#
_symmetry.space_group_name_H-M   'P 1'
#
loop_
_entity.id
_entity.type
_entity.pdbx_description
1 polymer ?
#
loop_
_entity_poly.entity_id
_entity_poly.type
_entity_poly.pdbx_seq_one_letter_code
_entity_poly.pdbx_strand_id
1 'polypeptide(L)'
;MTNDPAPSAPGMPEVIVGLVLLAVVGIGGAFAVMRLDIDPVIRGIILTSLSGIGGMAGFAGAHLLRIRSWAAFGVRRTSGRWVRRGILLGILAFLAKGAAILAYVQVTGDE
;
A
#
# COMPACT_ATOMS: atom_id res chain seq x y z
N MET A 1 2.49 -18.91 39.68
CA MET A 1 2.02 -17.80 38.81
C MET A 1 3.01 -17.68 37.67
N THR A 2 2.67 -18.23 36.50
CA THR A 2 3.49 -18.14 35.29
C THR A 2 3.54 -16.66 34.86
N ASN A 3 4.75 -16.11 34.75
CA ASN A 3 4.96 -14.78 34.15
C ASN A 3 4.74 -14.92 32.64
N ASP A 4 3.50 -14.91 32.18
CA ASP A 4 3.20 -14.85 30.76
C ASP A 4 3.62 -13.46 30.25
N PRO A 5 4.54 -13.37 29.27
CA PRO A 5 4.92 -12.09 28.70
C PRO A 5 3.68 -11.43 28.08
N ALA A 6 3.44 -10.16 28.41
CA ALA A 6 2.29 -9.42 27.93
C ALA A 6 2.12 -9.61 26.40
N PRO A 7 0.90 -9.89 25.91
CA PRO A 7 0.70 -10.26 24.52
C PRO A 7 1.24 -9.16 23.60
N SER A 8 2.19 -9.54 22.75
CA SER A 8 2.87 -8.69 21.78
C SER A 8 2.01 -8.46 20.52
N ALA A 9 0.69 -8.57 20.62
CA ALA A 9 -0.21 -8.35 19.50
C ALA A 9 -0.58 -6.85 19.38
N PRO A 10 -0.94 -6.38 18.18
CA PRO A 10 -1.53 -5.06 18.00
C PRO A 10 -2.77 -4.91 18.89
N GLY A 11 -2.96 -3.73 19.48
CA GLY A 11 -4.21 -3.46 20.19
C GLY A 11 -5.39 -3.40 19.20
N MET A 12 -6.57 -3.73 19.69
CA MET A 12 -7.82 -3.55 18.94
C MET A 12 -8.00 -2.11 18.40
N PRO A 13 -7.62 -1.03 19.13
CA PRO A 13 -7.72 0.33 18.59
C PRO A 13 -6.91 0.54 17.31
N GLU A 14 -5.69 0.01 17.23
CA GLU A 14 -4.84 0.15 16.05
C GLU A 14 -5.36 -0.65 14.86
N VAL A 15 -5.93 -1.84 15.10
CA VAL A 15 -6.60 -2.63 14.06
C VAL A 15 -7.82 -1.88 13.52
N ILE A 16 -8.66 -1.34 14.41
CA ILE A 16 -9.86 -0.58 14.02
C ILE A 16 -9.46 0.63 13.19
N VAL A 17 -8.49 1.44 13.64
CA VAL A 17 -8.05 2.62 12.90
C VAL A 17 -7.45 2.24 11.55
N GLY A 18 -6.63 1.19 11.50
CA GLY A 18 -6.05 0.73 10.25
C GLY A 18 -7.11 0.26 9.25
N LEU A 19 -8.12 -0.48 9.71
CA LEU A 19 -9.26 -0.89 8.88
C LEU A 19 -10.12 0.29 8.43
N VAL A 20 -10.37 1.25 9.32
CA VAL A 20 -11.13 2.46 9.00
C VAL A 20 -10.41 3.28 7.93
N LEU A 21 -9.10 3.49 8.06
CA LEU A 21 -8.34 4.25 7.07
C LEU A 21 -8.21 3.51 5.74
N LEU A 22 -8.06 2.18 5.77
CA LEU A 22 -8.15 1.38 4.54
C LEU A 22 -9.52 1.55 3.87
N ALA A 23 -10.62 1.47 4.64
CA ALA A 23 -11.96 1.62 4.11
C ALA A 23 -12.20 3.03 3.56
N VAL A 24 -11.82 4.07 4.29
CA VAL A 24 -12.01 5.47 3.87
C VAL A 24 -11.18 5.78 2.63
N VAL A 25 -9.91 5.42 2.61
CA VAL A 25 -9.01 5.75 1.48
C VAL A 25 -9.25 4.82 0.29
N GLY A 26 -9.32 3.52 0.53
CA GLY A 26 -9.51 2.52 -0.52
C GLY A 26 -10.93 2.52 -1.07
N ILE A 27 -11.94 2.25 -0.23
CA ILE A 27 -13.33 2.14 -0.67
C ILE A 27 -13.92 3.54 -0.93
N GLY A 28 -13.74 4.48 0.00
CA GLY A 28 -14.23 5.85 -0.18
C GLY A 28 -13.59 6.54 -1.38
N GLY A 29 -12.29 6.37 -1.58
CA GLY A 29 -11.60 6.85 -2.79
C GLY A 29 -12.12 6.18 -4.06
N ALA A 30 -12.41 4.87 -4.03
CA ALA A 30 -12.94 4.16 -5.19
C ALA A 30 -14.32 4.70 -5.58
N PHE A 31 -15.20 4.94 -4.60
CA PHE A 31 -16.48 5.60 -4.82
C PHE A 31 -16.34 7.00 -5.40
N ALA A 32 -15.36 7.79 -4.93
CA ALA A 32 -15.10 9.11 -5.49
C ALA A 32 -14.66 9.03 -6.96
N VAL A 33 -13.75 8.11 -7.28
CA VAL A 33 -13.27 7.89 -8.66
C VAL A 33 -14.38 7.37 -9.57
N MET A 34 -15.29 6.53 -9.07
CA MET A 34 -16.44 6.03 -9.83
C MET A 34 -17.42 7.12 -10.27
N ARG A 35 -17.45 8.26 -9.58
CA ARG A 35 -18.31 9.40 -9.93
C ARG A 35 -17.69 10.32 -10.98
N LEU A 36 -16.43 10.11 -11.33
CA LEU A 36 -15.75 10.89 -12.36
C LEU A 36 -16.06 10.31 -13.74
N ASP A 37 -16.41 11.18 -14.66
CA ASP A 37 -16.57 10.83 -16.07
C ASP A 37 -15.20 10.81 -16.75
N ILE A 38 -14.45 9.75 -16.46
CA ILE A 38 -13.12 9.49 -17.01
C ILE A 38 -13.14 8.21 -17.84
N ASP A 39 -12.19 8.15 -18.76
CA ASP A 39 -11.94 7.00 -19.60
C ASP A 39 -11.83 5.69 -18.76
N PRO A 40 -12.47 4.58 -19.18
CA PRO A 40 -12.46 3.33 -18.44
C PRO A 40 -11.07 2.77 -18.14
N VAL A 41 -10.10 2.95 -19.04
CA VAL A 41 -8.72 2.47 -18.86
C VAL A 41 -8.03 3.29 -17.77
N ILE A 42 -8.13 4.63 -17.85
CA ILE A 42 -7.58 5.53 -16.84
C ILE A 42 -8.19 5.21 -15.46
N ARG A 43 -9.50 5.00 -15.42
CA ARG A 43 -10.21 4.60 -14.20
C ARG A 43 -9.66 3.29 -13.62
N GLY A 44 -9.45 2.26 -14.44
CA GLY A 44 -8.87 0.99 -14.01
C GLY A 44 -7.47 1.15 -13.40
N ILE A 45 -6.62 1.99 -14.01
CA ILE A 45 -5.28 2.30 -13.50
C ILE A 45 -5.34 3.01 -12.14
N ILE A 46 -6.25 3.98 -12.00
CA ILE A 46 -6.44 4.72 -10.75
C ILE A 46 -6.89 3.77 -9.64
N LEU A 47 -7.91 2.92 -9.88
CA LEU A 47 -8.40 1.98 -8.88
C LEU A 47 -7.34 0.97 -8.45
N THR A 48 -6.56 0.46 -9.41
CA THR A 48 -5.44 -0.46 -9.12
C THR A 48 -4.40 0.22 -8.23
N SER A 49 -4.06 1.46 -8.53
CA SER A 49 -3.14 2.26 -7.70
C SER A 49 -3.73 2.54 -6.32
N LEU A 50 -5.03 2.83 -6.26
CA LEU A 50 -5.75 3.15 -5.03
C LEU A 50 -5.84 1.95 -4.08
N SER A 51 -5.91 0.72 -4.60
CA SER A 51 -5.81 -0.51 -3.78
C SER A 51 -4.53 -0.54 -2.96
N GLY A 52 -3.38 -0.27 -3.60
CA GLY A 52 -2.09 -0.18 -2.92
C GLY A 52 -2.04 0.98 -1.91
N ILE A 53 -2.53 2.15 -2.30
CA ILE A 53 -2.58 3.34 -1.44
C ILE A 53 -3.47 3.11 -0.21
N GLY A 54 -4.63 2.48 -0.37
CA GLY A 54 -5.55 2.17 0.72
C GLY A 54 -4.90 1.25 1.76
N GLY A 55 -4.19 0.21 1.32
CA GLY A 55 -3.43 -0.65 2.22
C GLY A 55 -2.33 0.10 2.98
N MET A 56 -1.57 0.95 2.27
CA MET A 56 -0.54 1.80 2.89
C MET A 56 -1.13 2.81 3.88
N ALA A 57 -2.27 3.41 3.56
CA ALA A 57 -2.96 4.37 4.43
C ALA A 57 -3.49 3.71 5.72
N GLY A 58 -4.07 2.51 5.61
CA GLY A 58 -4.48 1.72 6.77
C GLY A 58 -3.30 1.39 7.67
N PHE A 59 -2.20 0.92 7.09
CA PHE A 59 -0.98 0.63 7.85
C PHE A 59 -0.36 1.88 8.48
N ALA A 60 -0.29 3.00 7.73
CA ALA A 60 0.19 4.28 8.22
C ALA A 60 -0.67 4.82 9.36
N GLY A 61 -1.98 4.63 9.28
CA GLY A 61 -2.95 4.95 10.33
C GLY A 61 -2.67 4.23 11.64
N ALA A 62 -2.59 2.90 11.58
CA ALA A 62 -2.22 2.07 12.73
C ALA A 62 -0.83 2.47 13.29
N HIS A 63 0.10 2.80 12.39
CA HIS A 63 1.44 3.27 12.74
C HIS A 63 1.46 4.62 13.46
N LEU A 64 0.58 5.57 13.11
CA LEU A 64 0.52 6.90 13.73
C LEU A 64 -0.14 6.86 15.10
N LEU A 65 -1.10 5.95 15.34
CA LEU A 65 -1.80 5.84 16.62
C LEU A 65 -0.90 5.30 17.75
N ARG A 66 0.05 4.43 17.41
CA ARG A 66 1.28 4.12 18.15
C ARG A 66 1.21 4.08 19.69
N ILE A 67 0.27 3.30 20.22
CA ILE A 67 0.16 3.05 21.67
C ILE A 67 1.19 1.99 22.14
N ARG A 68 1.79 1.20 21.23
CA ARG A 68 2.77 0.13 21.56
C ARG A 68 3.96 -0.02 20.60
N SER A 69 4.96 -0.80 21.02
CA SER A 69 6.27 -0.97 20.35
C SER A 69 6.19 -1.63 18.97
N TRP A 70 7.14 -1.30 18.09
CA TRP A 70 7.26 -1.78 16.70
C TRP A 70 7.24 -3.31 16.54
N ALA A 71 7.72 -4.03 17.56
CA ALA A 71 7.73 -5.49 17.58
C ALA A 71 6.32 -6.08 17.53
N ALA A 72 5.31 -5.35 18.03
CA ALA A 72 3.93 -5.83 18.06
C ALA A 72 3.26 -5.89 16.68
N PHE A 73 3.79 -5.11 15.72
CA PHE A 73 3.35 -5.14 14.33
C PHE A 73 4.20 -6.07 13.46
N GLY A 74 5.13 -6.83 14.06
CA GLY A 74 6.10 -7.64 13.31
C GLY A 74 7.12 -6.83 12.52
N VAL A 75 7.11 -5.49 12.64
CA VAL A 75 8.00 -4.60 11.91
C VAL A 75 9.36 -4.59 12.60
N ARG A 76 10.35 -5.19 11.95
CA ARG A 76 11.74 -5.13 12.39
C ARG A 76 12.42 -3.92 11.78
N ARG A 77 13.28 -3.24 12.55
CA ARG A 77 14.16 -2.19 12.01
C ARG A 77 15.04 -2.82 10.93
N THR A 78 14.81 -2.42 9.67
CA THR A 78 15.71 -2.73 8.57
C THR A 78 16.74 -1.60 8.42
N SER A 79 17.92 -1.91 7.88
CA SER A 79 18.93 -0.88 7.65
C SER A 79 18.48 0.04 6.52
N GLY A 80 18.74 1.35 6.63
CA GLY A 80 18.37 2.32 5.58
C GLY A 80 19.00 2.03 4.21
N ARG A 81 20.04 1.18 4.14
CA ARG A 81 20.59 0.68 2.88
C ARG A 81 19.59 -0.24 2.17
N TRP A 82 18.89 -1.10 2.91
CA TRP A 82 17.86 -1.98 2.34
C TRP A 82 16.64 -1.21 1.86
N VAL A 83 16.20 -0.19 2.61
CA VAL A 83 15.10 0.70 2.16
C VAL A 83 15.45 1.38 0.84
N ARG A 84 16.64 1.97 0.73
CA ARG A 84 17.10 2.61 -0.51
C ARG A 84 17.18 1.63 -1.69
N ARG A 85 17.64 0.40 -1.45
CA ARG A 85 17.66 -0.65 -2.49
C ARG A 85 16.26 -1.06 -2.92
N GLY A 86 15.31 -1.17 -1.98
CA GLY A 86 13.92 -1.45 -2.30
C GLY A 86 13.29 -0.37 -3.16
N ILE A 87 13.53 0.90 -2.83
CA ILE A 87 13.09 2.06 -3.64
C ILE A 87 13.71 1.99 -5.04
N LEU A 88 15.03 1.80 -5.13
CA LEU A 88 15.75 1.73 -6.40
C LEU A 88 15.23 0.59 -7.29
N LEU A 89 15.03 -0.59 -6.70
CA LEU A 89 14.51 -1.75 -7.41
C LEU A 89 13.05 -1.54 -7.86
N GLY A 90 12.23 -0.89 -7.04
CA GLY A 90 10.86 -0.52 -7.39
C GLY A 90 10.81 0.44 -8.59
N ILE A 91 11.66 1.46 -8.61
CA ILE A 91 11.81 2.39 -9.74
C ILE A 91 12.25 1.62 -10.99
N LEU A 92 13.27 0.76 -10.87
CA LEU A 92 13.78 -0.02 -12.00
C LEU A 92 12.69 -0.95 -12.58
N ALA A 93 11.92 -1.63 -11.72
CA ALA A 93 10.83 -2.49 -12.12
C ALA A 93 9.71 -1.70 -12.83
N PHE A 94 9.40 -0.50 -12.36
CA PHE A 94 8.42 0.39 -12.99
C PHE A 94 8.86 0.80 -14.40
N LEU A 95 10.13 1.21 -14.56
CA LEU A 95 10.69 1.57 -15.87
C LEU A 95 10.75 0.37 -16.82
N ALA A 96 11.16 -0.81 -16.32
CA ALA A 96 11.20 -2.04 -17.10
C ALA A 96 9.80 -2.43 -17.60
N LYS A 97 8.78 -2.34 -16.74
CA LYS A 97 7.37 -2.54 -17.13
C LYS A 97 6.97 -1.57 -18.25
N GLY A 98 7.27 -0.28 -18.10
CA GLY A 98 6.95 0.72 -19.11
C GLY A 98 7.63 0.44 -20.46
N ALA A 99 8.91 0.10 -20.44
CA ALA A 99 9.66 -0.27 -21.63
C ALA A 99 9.09 -1.53 -22.31
N ALA A 100 8.68 -2.53 -21.52
CA ALA A 100 8.05 -3.75 -22.05
C ALA A 100 6.70 -3.46 -22.74
N ILE A 101 5.88 -2.57 -22.17
CA ILE A 101 4.62 -2.15 -22.79
C ILE A 101 4.89 -1.42 -24.11
N LEU A 102 5.84 -0.48 -24.14
CA LEU A 102 6.19 0.24 -25.37
C LEU A 102 6.73 -0.69 -26.45
N ALA A 103 7.60 -1.64 -26.08
CA ALA A 103 8.11 -2.65 -27.01
C ALA A 103 6.99 -3.52 -27.57
N TYR A 104 6.02 -3.92 -26.74
CA TYR A 104 4.85 -4.68 -27.18
C TYR A 104 4.00 -3.88 -28.17
N VAL A 105 3.67 -2.63 -27.86
CA VAL A 105 2.89 -1.74 -28.75
C VAL A 105 3.57 -1.58 -30.11
N GLN A 106 4.90 -1.40 -30.13
CA GLN A 106 5.67 -1.27 -31.38
C GLN A 106 5.67 -2.56 -32.23
N VAL A 107 5.61 -3.73 -31.60
CA VAL A 107 5.63 -5.02 -32.32
C VAL A 107 4.22 -5.41 -32.80
N THR A 108 3.19 -5.14 -32.00
CA THR A 108 1.83 -5.60 -32.28
C THR A 108 0.99 -4.55 -33.04
N GLY A 109 1.36 -3.27 -32.97
CA GLY A 109 0.59 -2.18 -33.58
C GLY A 109 -0.72 -1.87 -32.85
N ASP A 110 -0.88 -2.36 -31.62
CA ASP A 110 -2.02 -2.05 -30.76
C ASP A 110 -1.86 -0.63 -30.20
N GLU A 111 -2.78 0.29 -30.54
CA GLU A 111 -2.87 1.65 -29.97
C GLU A 111 -3.78 1.72 -28.74
#